data_AF-A0AAD6Z0Q4-F1
#
_entry.id   AF-A0AAD6Z0Q4-F1
#
_cell.length_a   1.000
_cell.length_b   1.000
_cell.length_c   1.000
_cell.angle_alpha   90.00
_cell.angle_beta   90.00
_cell.angle_gamma   90.00
#
_symmetry.space_group_name_H-M   'P 1'
#
loop_
_entity.id
_entity.type
_entity.pdbx_description
1 polymer ?
#
loop_
_entity_poly.entity_id
_entity_poly.type
_entity_poly.pdbx_seq_one_letter_code
_entity_poly.pdbx_strand_id
1 'polypeptide(L)'
;MDATQSLLNPHCHGMQEHPSAVTERAKLLALQTSIDSGSSALDPLSLHLSLGLAYTVGSAIGSKPPSTESCLAAFVSPNSVGLTAGARAWSKHGHRSQPQDTPSEVDATKASAGWWGTPSGPVSVINERALALFWKVMNAATWRNLHWLPHQILVYEVRVAEGYGMRWSTERRRDARMAPPWICRAHDGGWP
;
A
#
# COMPACT_ATOMS: atom_id res chain seq x y z
N MET A 1 -5.02 -13.95 -10.33
CA MET A 1 -5.17 -12.48 -10.40
C MET A 1 -5.32 -12.14 -11.86
N ASP A 2 -6.43 -11.52 -12.23
CA ASP A 2 -6.79 -11.22 -13.61
C ASP A 2 -5.85 -10.14 -14.18
N ALA A 3 -5.15 -10.43 -15.29
CA ALA A 3 -4.14 -9.55 -15.86
C ALA A 3 -4.73 -8.22 -16.37
N THR A 4 -6.05 -8.16 -16.58
CA THR A 4 -6.77 -6.97 -17.03
C THR A 4 -6.95 -5.91 -15.94
N GLN A 5 -6.85 -6.29 -14.66
CA GLN A 5 -7.06 -5.36 -13.54
C GLN A 5 -5.79 -4.55 -13.19
N SER A 6 -4.60 -4.96 -13.65
CA SER A 6 -3.33 -4.29 -13.31
C SER A 6 -3.03 -3.03 -14.14
N LEU A 7 -3.82 -2.77 -15.19
CA LEU A 7 -3.63 -1.62 -16.09
C LEU A 7 -4.67 -0.51 -15.87
N LEU A 8 -5.57 -0.67 -14.88
CA LEU A 8 -6.42 0.42 -14.42
C LEU A 8 -5.54 1.55 -13.87
N ASN A 9 -5.89 2.80 -14.20
CA ASN A 9 -5.17 3.97 -13.72
C ASN A 9 -5.22 4.00 -12.18
N PRO A 10 -4.05 3.95 -11.51
CA PRO A 10 -3.99 4.10 -10.08
C PRO A 10 -4.65 5.42 -9.66
N HIS A 11 -5.51 5.36 -8.66
CA HIS A 11 -6.19 6.54 -8.14
C HIS A 11 -6.37 6.44 -6.64
N CYS A 12 -6.24 7.58 -5.97
CA CYS A 12 -6.39 7.72 -4.53
C CYS A 12 -6.59 9.19 -4.23
N HIS A 13 -7.49 9.51 -3.30
CA HIS A 13 -7.67 10.88 -2.82
C HIS A 13 -6.33 11.46 -2.35
N GLY A 14 -6.03 12.70 -2.72
CA GLY A 14 -4.79 13.39 -2.37
C GLY A 14 -3.53 12.92 -3.10
N MET A 15 -3.62 11.93 -4.01
CA MET A 15 -2.47 11.38 -4.73
C MET A 15 -2.57 11.66 -6.23
N GLN A 16 -1.42 11.93 -6.87
CA GLN A 16 -1.33 12.16 -8.31
C GLN A 16 -0.13 11.41 -8.88
N GLU A 17 -0.32 10.80 -10.05
CA GLU A 17 0.78 10.24 -10.83
C GLU A 17 1.59 11.35 -11.54
N HIS A 18 2.74 10.97 -12.06
CA HIS A 18 3.52 11.78 -12.98
C HIS A 18 2.68 12.13 -14.23
N PRO A 19 2.74 13.34 -14.79
CA PRO A 19 1.90 13.74 -15.92
C PRO A 19 1.98 12.83 -17.15
N SER A 20 3.12 12.17 -17.35
CA SER A 20 3.30 11.24 -18.48
C SER A 20 2.75 9.83 -18.23
N ALA A 21 2.31 9.49 -17.02
CA ALA A 21 1.93 8.13 -16.64
C ALA A 21 0.84 7.55 -17.54
N VAL A 22 -0.18 8.34 -17.87
CA VAL A 22 -1.27 7.96 -18.78
C VAL A 22 -0.71 7.60 -20.17
N THR A 23 0.16 8.45 -20.71
CA THR A 23 0.80 8.23 -22.02
C THR A 23 1.67 6.98 -22.01
N GLU A 24 2.45 6.74 -20.94
CA GLU A 24 3.31 5.55 -20.85
C GLU A 24 2.50 4.25 -20.71
N ARG A 25 1.38 4.26 -19.96
CA ARG A 25 0.45 3.11 -19.92
C ARG A 25 -0.18 2.84 -21.28
N ALA A 26 -0.58 3.89 -22.01
CA ALA A 26 -1.14 3.74 -23.36
C ALA A 26 -0.13 3.12 -24.34
N LYS A 27 1.15 3.51 -24.27
CA LYS A 27 2.22 2.87 -25.04
C LYS A 27 2.38 1.39 -24.69
N LEU A 28 2.40 1.06 -23.40
CA LEU A 28 2.52 -0.32 -22.94
C LEU A 28 1.37 -1.21 -23.44
N LEU A 29 0.14 -0.70 -23.37
CA LEU A 29 -1.05 -1.39 -23.90
C LEU A 29 -0.93 -1.65 -25.41
N ALA A 30 -0.52 -0.65 -26.20
CA ALA A 30 -0.33 -0.79 -27.64
C ALA A 30 0.77 -1.82 -27.99
N LEU A 31 1.84 -1.87 -27.19
CA LEU A 31 2.89 -2.88 -27.34
C LEU A 31 2.38 -4.29 -26.98
N GLN A 32 1.60 -4.45 -25.91
CA GLN A 32 1.02 -5.75 -25.55
C GLN A 32 0.07 -6.28 -26.62
N THR A 33 -0.71 -5.42 -27.28
CA THR A 33 -1.58 -5.83 -28.39
C THR A 33 -0.84 -6.24 -29.66
N SER A 34 0.47 -5.92 -29.77
CA SER A 34 1.30 -6.26 -30.94
C SER A 34 2.29 -7.40 -30.67
N ILE A 35 2.53 -7.76 -29.41
CA ILE A 35 3.49 -8.80 -29.00
C ILE A 35 2.71 -10.06 -28.57
N ASP A 36 2.21 -10.80 -29.55
CA ASP A 36 1.79 -12.20 -29.38
C ASP A 36 2.91 -13.19 -29.77
N SER A 37 4.13 -12.69 -30.01
CA SER A 37 5.27 -13.52 -30.46
C SER A 37 6.62 -12.88 -30.11
N GLY A 38 7.24 -13.33 -29.02
CA GLY A 38 8.65 -13.07 -28.72
C GLY A 38 8.89 -12.33 -27.40
N SER A 39 9.40 -13.06 -26.40
CA SER A 39 9.80 -12.53 -25.10
C SER A 39 11.00 -11.58 -25.22
N SER A 40 10.73 -10.29 -25.41
CA SER A 40 11.70 -9.22 -25.13
C SER A 40 11.53 -8.75 -23.69
N ALA A 41 12.61 -8.59 -22.95
CA ALA A 41 12.56 -8.07 -21.59
C ALA A 41 11.96 -6.65 -21.60
N LEU A 42 10.87 -6.44 -20.86
CA LEU A 42 10.27 -5.12 -20.70
C LEU A 42 11.30 -4.16 -20.10
N ASP A 43 11.33 -2.92 -20.61
CA ASP A 43 12.12 -1.88 -19.97
C ASP A 43 11.65 -1.65 -18.52
N PRO A 44 12.51 -1.09 -17.65
CA PRO A 44 12.20 -0.95 -16.23
C PRO A 44 10.90 -0.18 -15.91
N LEU A 45 10.52 0.80 -16.73
CA LEU A 45 9.30 1.57 -16.53
C LEU A 45 8.08 0.78 -16.98
N SER A 46 8.14 0.13 -18.15
CA SER A 46 7.09 -0.78 -18.61
C SER A 46 6.82 -1.90 -17.61
N LEU A 47 7.87 -2.48 -17.03
CA LEU A 47 7.73 -3.46 -15.96
C LEU A 47 7.03 -2.85 -14.73
N HIS A 48 7.44 -1.67 -14.27
CA HIS A 48 6.81 -0.97 -13.14
C HIS A 48 5.31 -0.74 -13.36
N LEU A 49 4.94 -0.26 -14.55
CA LEU A 49 3.54 -0.01 -14.93
C LEU A 49 2.73 -1.31 -15.05
N SER A 50 3.31 -2.36 -15.62
CA SER A 50 2.67 -3.68 -15.77
C SER A 50 2.33 -4.34 -14.42
N LEU A 51 3.11 -4.03 -13.38
CA LEU A 51 2.86 -4.46 -12.00
C LEU A 51 1.72 -3.66 -11.33
N GLY A 52 1.06 -2.75 -12.05
CA GLY A 52 0.00 -1.90 -11.53
C GLY A 52 0.47 -0.88 -10.50
N LEU A 53 1.77 -0.54 -10.53
CA LEU A 53 2.33 0.48 -9.64
C LEU A 53 2.08 1.86 -10.22
N ALA A 54 1.72 2.79 -9.34
CA ALA A 54 1.66 4.21 -9.63
C ALA A 54 3.03 4.72 -10.03
N TYR A 55 3.08 5.53 -11.08
CA TYR A 55 4.29 6.21 -11.51
C TYR A 55 4.31 7.63 -10.95
N THR A 56 5.27 7.93 -10.08
CA THR A 56 5.49 9.25 -9.49
C THR A 56 6.96 9.63 -9.60
N VAL A 57 7.30 10.89 -9.31
CA VAL A 57 8.69 11.41 -9.37
C VAL A 57 9.66 10.58 -8.51
N GLY A 58 9.18 10.02 -7.40
CA GLY A 58 9.98 9.21 -6.47
C GLY A 58 9.95 7.70 -6.74
N SER A 59 9.29 7.24 -7.82
CA SER A 59 9.11 5.82 -8.08
C SER A 59 10.44 5.08 -8.21
N ALA A 60 10.51 3.91 -7.57
CA ALA A 60 11.67 3.04 -7.58
C ALA A 60 11.71 2.17 -8.85
N ILE A 61 11.80 2.81 -10.01
CA ILE A 61 11.82 2.15 -11.32
C ILE A 61 12.94 1.09 -11.36
N GLY A 62 12.61 -0.13 -11.82
CA GLY A 62 13.51 -1.28 -11.84
C GLY A 62 13.58 -2.08 -10.53
N SER A 63 12.88 -1.65 -9.47
CA SER A 63 12.73 -2.43 -8.23
C SER A 63 11.45 -3.26 -8.26
N LYS A 64 11.43 -4.39 -7.54
CA LYS A 64 10.24 -5.24 -7.41
C LYS A 64 9.52 -4.96 -6.10
N PRO A 65 8.18 -4.82 -6.11
CA PRO A 65 7.39 -4.70 -4.88
C PRO A 65 7.39 -6.04 -4.12
N PRO A 66 7.11 -6.03 -2.80
CA PRO A 66 6.87 -7.26 -2.05
C PRO A 66 5.63 -7.99 -2.58
N SER A 67 5.60 -9.31 -2.41
CA SER A 67 4.38 -10.08 -2.63
C SER A 67 3.37 -9.82 -1.50
N THR A 68 2.09 -10.12 -1.74
CA THR A 68 1.04 -10.03 -0.71
C THR A 68 1.38 -10.90 0.51
N GLU A 69 1.97 -12.07 0.30
CA GLU A 69 2.40 -12.99 1.36
C GLU A 69 3.52 -12.37 2.20
N SER A 70 4.46 -11.67 1.56
CA SER A 70 5.54 -10.96 2.25
C SER A 70 5.00 -9.79 3.08
N CYS A 71 4.04 -9.05 2.53
CA CYS A 71 3.33 -8.01 3.26
C CYS A 71 2.58 -8.57 4.46
N LEU A 72 1.86 -9.68 4.28
CA LEU A 72 1.11 -10.36 5.33
C LEU A 72 2.03 -10.86 6.44
N ALA A 73 3.13 -11.55 6.09
CA ALA A 73 4.10 -12.06 7.05
C ALA A 73 4.69 -10.93 7.92
N ALA A 74 5.03 -9.79 7.30
CA ALA A 74 5.49 -8.62 8.03
C ALA A 74 4.39 -7.99 8.91
N PHE A 75 3.14 -8.01 8.45
CA PHE A 75 1.98 -7.45 9.16
C PHE A 75 1.61 -8.25 10.40
N VAL A 76 1.64 -9.59 10.32
CA VAL A 76 1.28 -10.51 11.41
C VAL A 76 2.43 -10.83 12.36
N SER A 77 3.63 -10.29 12.12
CA SER A 77 4.78 -10.51 13.00
C SER A 77 4.51 -10.00 14.42
N PRO A 78 4.55 -10.87 15.45
CA PRO A 78 4.20 -10.51 16.82
C PRO A 78 5.34 -9.77 17.52
N ASN A 79 5.00 -8.94 18.51
CA ASN A 79 5.95 -8.38 19.45
C ASN A 79 6.00 -9.19 20.77
N SER A 80 6.79 -8.71 21.73
CA SER A 80 6.94 -9.33 23.06
C SER A 80 5.65 -9.40 23.89
N VAL A 81 4.63 -8.60 23.57
CA VAL A 81 3.31 -8.62 24.25
C VAL A 81 2.23 -9.28 23.41
N GLY A 82 2.59 -9.96 22.32
CA GLY A 82 1.68 -10.72 21.45
C GLY A 82 0.86 -9.88 20.46
N LEU A 83 1.03 -8.56 20.39
CA LEU A 83 0.40 -7.72 19.36
C LEU A 83 1.18 -7.82 18.05
N THR A 84 0.47 -7.97 16.94
CA THR A 84 1.09 -7.96 15.60
C THR A 84 1.54 -6.56 15.21
N ALA A 85 2.50 -6.47 14.29
CA ALA A 85 2.96 -5.18 13.75
C ALA A 85 1.81 -4.33 13.19
N GLY A 86 0.88 -4.97 12.48
CA GLY A 86 -0.34 -4.36 11.96
C GLY A 86 -1.29 -3.86 13.05
N ALA A 87 -1.54 -4.69 14.08
CA ALA A 87 -2.36 -4.30 15.23
C ALA A 87 -1.78 -3.09 15.97
N ARG A 88 -0.46 -3.03 16.15
CA ARG A 88 0.21 -1.87 16.76
C ARG A 88 0.08 -0.61 15.92
N ALA A 89 0.25 -0.74 14.61
CA ALA A 89 0.08 0.38 13.69
C ALA A 89 -1.36 0.91 13.75
N TRP A 90 -2.35 0.01 13.74
CA TRP A 90 -3.75 0.38 13.89
C TRP A 90 -4.03 1.04 15.26
N SER A 91 -3.55 0.49 16.37
CA SER A 91 -3.71 1.11 17.69
C SER A 91 -3.09 2.50 17.81
N LYS A 92 -1.99 2.76 17.10
CA LYS A 92 -1.35 4.07 17.09
C LYS A 92 -2.08 5.10 16.21
N HIS A 93 -2.74 4.66 15.13
CA HIS A 93 -3.28 5.57 14.11
C HIS A 93 -4.79 5.54 13.95
N GLY A 94 -5.50 4.59 14.57
CA GLY A 94 -6.96 4.49 14.50
C GLY A 94 -7.66 5.74 15.01
N HIS A 95 -7.08 6.42 16.01
CA HIS A 95 -7.61 7.67 16.53
C HIS A 95 -7.40 8.89 15.58
N ARG A 96 -6.64 8.73 14.50
CA ARG A 96 -6.32 9.81 13.55
C ARG A 96 -7.19 9.77 12.29
N SER A 97 -8.06 8.77 12.14
CA SER A 97 -8.99 8.78 11.02
C SER A 97 -10.07 9.84 11.23
N GLN A 98 -10.22 10.73 10.26
CA GLN A 98 -11.26 11.74 10.25
C GLN A 98 -12.62 11.07 9.99
N PRO A 99 -13.71 11.48 10.67
CA PRO A 99 -15.06 11.31 10.16
C PRO A 99 -15.17 12.08 8.84
N GLN A 100 -15.62 11.43 7.76
CA GLN A 100 -16.22 12.19 6.67
C GLN A 100 -17.63 12.55 7.10
N ASP A 101 -17.89 13.86 7.06
CA ASP A 101 -19.16 14.55 7.31
C ASP A 101 -19.60 14.75 8.77
N THR A 102 -19.94 16.01 9.02
CA THR A 102 -20.46 16.62 10.24
C THR A 102 -21.61 15.80 10.83
N PRO A 103 -21.64 15.54 12.15
CA PRO A 103 -22.82 14.93 12.75
C PRO A 103 -23.98 15.94 12.64
N SER A 104 -25.02 15.60 11.87
CA SER A 104 -26.35 16.11 12.19
C SER A 104 -26.62 15.79 13.66
N GLU A 105 -27.10 16.78 14.41
CA GLU A 105 -27.20 16.83 15.89
C GLU A 105 -28.07 15.75 16.58
N VAL A 106 -28.37 14.63 15.92
CA VAL A 106 -29.32 13.62 16.39
C VAL A 106 -28.70 12.31 16.88
N ASP A 107 -27.37 12.11 16.85
CA ASP A 107 -26.80 10.83 17.32
C ASP A 107 -25.39 10.94 17.95
N ALA A 108 -25.27 11.77 19.00
CA ALA A 108 -24.02 11.99 19.75
C ALA A 108 -23.46 10.77 20.51
N THR A 109 -24.08 9.59 20.40
CA THR A 109 -23.61 8.34 21.03
C THR A 109 -22.70 7.50 20.14
N LYS A 110 -22.62 7.81 18.84
CA LYS A 110 -21.65 7.22 17.91
C LYS A 110 -20.62 8.28 17.51
N ALA A 111 -19.72 8.62 18.43
CA ALA A 111 -18.48 9.31 18.05
C ALA A 111 -17.84 8.50 16.91
N SER A 112 -17.81 9.09 15.71
CA SER A 112 -17.36 8.40 14.50
C SER A 112 -15.97 7.81 14.75
N ALA A 113 -15.89 6.48 14.70
CA ALA A 113 -14.65 5.74 14.92
C ALA A 113 -13.65 5.90 13.74
N GLY A 114 -13.93 6.83 12.81
CA GLY A 114 -13.18 7.06 11.58
C GLY A 114 -13.09 5.83 10.67
N TRP A 115 -12.32 5.92 9.58
CA TRP A 115 -12.18 4.86 8.58
C TRP A 115 -11.68 3.51 9.13
N TRP A 116 -10.88 3.53 10.20
CA TRP A 116 -10.23 2.34 10.76
C TRP A 116 -11.01 1.70 11.91
N GLY A 117 -11.94 2.42 12.52
CA GLY A 117 -12.54 2.00 13.78
C GLY A 117 -11.57 2.08 14.97
N THR A 118 -12.11 1.81 16.15
CA THR A 118 -11.34 1.83 17.41
C THR A 118 -10.88 0.41 17.77
N PRO A 119 -9.56 0.17 17.96
CA PRO A 119 -9.08 -1.10 18.47
C PRO A 119 -9.49 -1.25 19.93
N SER A 120 -10.27 -2.29 20.23
CA SER A 120 -10.77 -2.58 21.58
C SER A 120 -10.90 -4.08 21.81
N GLY A 121 -10.75 -4.49 23.07
CA GLY A 121 -10.83 -5.89 23.51
C GLY A 121 -9.47 -6.55 23.76
N PRO A 122 -9.46 -7.87 23.99
CA PRO A 122 -8.23 -8.65 24.19
C PRO A 122 -7.26 -8.57 23.02
N VAL A 123 -5.96 -8.80 23.27
CA VAL A 123 -4.90 -8.80 22.25
C VAL A 123 -5.23 -9.67 21.03
N SER A 124 -5.80 -10.87 21.26
CA SER A 124 -6.23 -11.77 20.19
C SER A 124 -7.29 -11.13 19.28
N VAL A 125 -8.29 -10.47 19.87
CA VAL A 125 -9.37 -9.80 19.15
C VAL A 125 -8.85 -8.60 18.36
N ILE A 126 -7.92 -7.83 18.93
CA ILE A 126 -7.28 -6.71 18.21
C ILE A 126 -6.48 -7.23 17.02
N ASN A 127 -5.73 -8.31 17.18
CA ASN A 127 -4.95 -8.92 16.10
C ASN A 127 -5.85 -9.46 14.97
N GLU A 128 -6.95 -10.13 15.32
CA GLU A 128 -7.93 -10.65 14.36
C GLU A 128 -8.57 -9.50 13.55
N ARG A 129 -9.02 -8.45 14.23
CA ARG A 129 -9.58 -7.27 13.56
C ARG A 129 -8.56 -6.54 12.70
N ALA A 130 -7.30 -6.45 13.15
CA ALA A 130 -6.22 -5.88 12.35
C ALA A 130 -5.99 -6.69 11.05
N LEU A 131 -6.06 -8.02 11.13
CA LEU A 131 -5.96 -8.88 9.95
C LEU A 131 -7.14 -8.69 8.99
N ALA A 132 -8.36 -8.51 9.51
CA ALA A 132 -9.50 -8.17 8.68
C ALA A 132 -9.30 -6.82 7.95
N LEU A 133 -8.73 -5.82 8.64
CA LEU A 133 -8.36 -4.53 8.04
C LEU A 133 -7.30 -4.68 6.94
N PHE A 134 -6.31 -5.57 7.13
CA PHE A 134 -5.32 -5.88 6.10
C PHE A 134 -5.99 -6.34 4.81
N TRP A 135 -6.88 -7.33 4.89
CA TRP A 135 -7.57 -7.83 3.70
C TRP A 135 -8.54 -6.82 3.11
N LYS A 136 -9.23 -6.01 3.95
CA LYS A 136 -10.05 -4.89 3.48
C LYS A 136 -9.25 -3.95 2.59
N VAL A 137 -8.07 -3.51 3.04
CA VAL A 137 -7.22 -2.58 2.27
C VAL A 137 -6.61 -3.26 1.05
N MET A 138 -6.05 -4.46 1.19
CA MET A 138 -5.35 -5.14 0.09
C MET A 138 -6.29 -5.50 -1.06
N ASN A 139 -7.54 -5.85 -0.77
CA ASN A 139 -8.55 -6.20 -1.76
C ASN A 139 -9.19 -4.96 -2.42
N ALA A 140 -9.35 -3.86 -1.68
CA ALA A 140 -9.89 -2.60 -2.19
C ALA A 140 -8.81 -1.63 -2.72
N ALA A 141 -7.56 -2.09 -2.85
CA ALA A 141 -6.45 -1.25 -3.22
C ALA A 141 -6.58 -0.69 -4.64
N THR A 142 -6.68 0.63 -4.74
CA THR A 142 -6.74 1.38 -6.01
C THR A 142 -5.44 2.11 -6.31
N TRP A 143 -4.53 2.17 -5.33
CA TRP A 143 -3.22 2.79 -5.48
C TRP A 143 -2.16 1.92 -4.83
N ARG A 144 -1.18 1.51 -5.63
CA ARG A 144 0.02 0.81 -5.16
C ARG A 144 1.22 1.60 -5.62
N ASN A 145 2.12 2.00 -4.73
CA ASN A 145 3.30 2.76 -5.10
C ASN A 145 4.55 2.16 -4.48
N LEU A 146 5.62 2.09 -5.26
CA LEU A 146 6.94 1.70 -4.81
C LEU A 146 7.88 2.89 -5.05
N HIS A 147 8.41 3.47 -3.98
CA HIS A 147 9.19 4.70 -4.06
C HIS A 147 10.35 4.72 -3.06
N TRP A 148 11.34 5.56 -3.34
CA TRP A 148 12.48 5.78 -2.44
C TRP A 148 12.21 6.95 -1.50
N LEU A 149 12.44 6.73 -0.21
CA LEU A 149 12.66 7.81 0.74
C LEU A 149 14.16 8.14 0.82
N PRO A 150 14.53 9.31 1.36
CA PRO A 150 15.92 9.61 1.72
C PRO A 150 16.56 8.46 2.52
N HIS A 151 17.88 8.32 2.43
CA HIS A 151 18.66 7.25 3.07
C HIS A 151 18.41 5.85 2.51
N GLN A 152 18.03 5.72 1.24
CA GLN A 152 17.91 4.42 0.55
C GLN A 152 16.90 3.48 1.21
N ILE A 153 15.81 4.06 1.73
CA ILE A 153 14.69 3.31 2.28
C ILE A 153 13.68 3.10 1.15
N LEU A 154 13.52 1.86 0.72
CA LEU A 154 12.51 1.48 -0.25
C LEU A 154 11.17 1.33 0.47
N VAL A 155 10.15 2.00 -0.05
CA VAL A 155 8.81 2.01 0.54
C VAL A 155 7.81 1.46 -0.47
N TYR A 156 7.05 0.46 -0.02
CA TYR A 156 5.88 -0.04 -0.70
C TYR A 156 4.64 0.46 0.03
N GLU A 157 3.75 1.11 -0.68
CA GLU A 157 2.53 1.71 -0.15
C GLU A 157 1.32 1.20 -0.93
N VAL A 158 0.28 0.83 -0.19
CA VAL A 158 -1.00 0.37 -0.71
C VAL A 158 -2.10 1.21 -0.10
N ARG A 159 -2.91 1.86 -0.92
CA ARG A 159 -4.04 2.69 -0.49
C ARG A 159 -5.31 2.31 -1.23
N VAL A 160 -6.42 2.62 -0.58
CA VAL A 160 -7.76 2.60 -1.17
C VAL A 160 -8.10 3.98 -1.73
N ALA A 161 -9.23 4.09 -2.44
CA ALA A 161 -9.63 5.31 -3.12
C ALA A 161 -9.80 6.50 -2.17
N GLU A 162 -10.23 6.23 -0.94
CA GLU A 162 -10.53 7.23 0.10
C GLU A 162 -9.28 7.85 0.75
N GLY A 163 -8.06 7.41 0.38
CA GLY A 163 -6.81 8.02 0.87
C GLY A 163 -6.06 7.16 1.88
N TYR A 164 -6.75 6.38 2.71
CA TYR A 164 -6.11 5.58 3.75
C TYR A 164 -5.44 4.31 3.19
N GLY A 165 -4.48 3.76 3.93
CA GLY A 165 -3.72 2.61 3.45
C GLY A 165 -2.74 2.00 4.44
N MET A 166 -1.85 1.18 3.89
CA MET A 166 -0.80 0.45 4.60
C MET A 166 0.53 0.63 3.89
N ARG A 167 1.63 0.49 4.64
CA ARG A 167 2.98 0.77 4.17
C ARG A 167 3.97 -0.23 4.74
N TRP A 168 4.85 -0.70 3.87
CA TRP A 168 6.00 -1.52 4.20
C TRP A 168 7.26 -0.80 3.78
N SER A 169 8.33 -0.97 4.56
CA SER A 169 9.64 -0.47 4.16
C SER A 169 10.74 -1.50 4.35
N THR A 170 11.78 -1.36 3.54
CA THR A 170 13.02 -2.12 3.67
C THR A 170 14.19 -1.18 3.39
N GLU A 171 15.29 -1.36 4.12
CA GLU A 171 16.48 -0.53 3.96
C GLU A 171 17.46 -1.24 3.02
N ARG A 172 17.85 -0.61 1.92
CA ARG A 172 18.83 -1.23 1.02
C ARG A 172 20.22 -1.20 1.66
N ARG A 173 20.67 -2.34 2.19
CA ARG A 173 22.07 -2.54 2.60
C ARG A 173 22.92 -2.85 1.37
N ARG A 174 24.00 -2.08 1.17
CA ARG A 174 24.86 -2.18 -0.04
C ARG A 174 25.52 -3.56 -0.19
N ASP A 175 25.75 -4.27 0.92
CA ASP A 175 26.55 -5.51 0.94
C ASP A 175 25.72 -6.79 1.21
N ALA A 176 24.38 -6.69 1.18
CA ALA A 176 23.53 -7.82 1.50
C ALA A 176 23.31 -8.73 0.29
N ARG A 177 23.75 -9.98 0.41
CA ARG A 177 23.49 -11.06 -0.58
C ARG A 177 22.00 -11.39 -0.72
N MET A 178 21.17 -11.01 0.25
CA MET A 178 19.71 -11.12 0.21
C MET A 178 19.08 -9.76 0.52
N ALA A 179 17.97 -9.44 -0.15
CA ALA A 179 17.18 -8.28 0.18
C ALA A 179 16.66 -8.39 1.63
N PRO A 180 16.78 -7.33 2.45
CA PRO A 180 16.29 -7.36 3.82
C PRO A 180 14.77 -7.53 3.87
N PRO A 181 14.23 -8.15 4.93
CA PRO A 181 12.81 -8.40 5.05
C PRO A 181 12.04 -7.08 5.06
N TRP A 182 10.84 -7.11 4.46
CA TRP A 182 9.91 -6.00 4.53
C TRP A 182 9.37 -5.85 5.96
N ILE A 183 9.25 -4.61 6.42
CA ILE A 183 8.76 -4.29 7.75
C ILE A 183 7.47 -3.49 7.59
N CYS A 184 6.38 -3.95 8.22
CA CYS A 184 5.14 -3.18 8.31
C CYS A 184 5.40 -1.93 9.16
N ARG A 185 5.18 -0.74 8.59
CA ARG A 185 5.42 0.53 9.28
C ARG A 185 4.11 1.28 9.50
N ALA A 186 4.01 1.82 10.70
CA ALA A 186 3.10 2.89 11.04
C ALA A 186 3.80 4.22 10.69
N HIS A 187 3.18 5.13 9.94
CA HIS A 187 3.77 6.42 9.60
C HIS A 187 3.39 7.50 10.63
N ASP A 188 4.37 8.25 11.14
CA ASP A 188 4.16 9.20 12.25
C ASP A 188 3.58 10.56 11.84
N GLY A 189 3.72 10.95 10.58
CA GLY A 189 2.78 11.90 9.96
C GLY A 189 1.51 11.13 9.62
N GLY A 190 0.32 11.75 9.72
CA GLY A 190 -0.91 11.08 9.27
C GLY A 190 -0.72 10.37 7.92
N TRP A 191 -1.48 9.30 7.70
CA TRP A 191 -1.69 8.83 6.33
C TRP A 191 -2.22 10.06 5.57
N PRO A 192 -1.49 10.59 4.57
CA PRO A 192 -2.00 11.71 3.80
C PRO A 192 -3.33 11.33 3.17
#